data_AF-A0A3A9KXB2-F1
#
_entry.id   AF-A0A3A9KXB2-F1
#
_cell.length_a   1.000
_cell.length_b   1.000
_cell.length_c   1.000
_cell.angle_alpha   90.00
_cell.angle_beta   90.00
_cell.angle_gamma   90.00
#
_symmetry.space_group_name_H-M   'P 1'
#
loop_
_entity.id
_entity.type
_entity.pdbx_description
1 polymer ?
#
loop_
_entity_poly.entity_id
_entity_poly.type
_entity_poly.pdbx_seq_one_letter_code
_entity_poly.pdbx_strand_id
1 'polypeptide(L)' 'MPCFLSNSAPAYTMDQLAVAATQLVDQGKREELVSLLESFGAQALTALPQEQYGAFATKLREKGAKI' A
#
# COMPACT_ATOMS: atom_id res chain seq x y z
N MET A 1 6.09 26.93 2.29
CA MET A 1 4.66 26.63 2.50
C MET A 1 4.53 25.15 2.85
N PRO A 2 4.05 24.76 4.04
CA PRO A 2 3.71 23.36 4.32
C PRO A 2 2.23 23.15 3.93
N CYS A 3 1.98 22.48 2.81
CA CYS A 3 0.61 22.05 2.48
C CYS A 3 0.30 20.79 3.28
N PHE A 4 -0.78 20.89 4.04
CA PHE A 4 -1.45 19.91 4.89
C PHE A 4 -1.49 18.50 4.32
N LEU A 5 -1.27 17.49 5.17
CA LEU A 5 -2.08 16.26 5.17
C LEU A 5 -2.16 15.74 6.61
N SER A 6 -3.32 16.00 7.24
CA SER A 6 -3.71 15.40 8.50
C SER A 6 -3.78 13.88 8.34
N ASN A 7 -2.83 13.16 8.95
CA ASN A 7 -2.82 11.70 9.05
C ASN A 7 -3.86 11.19 10.07
N SER A 8 -5.11 11.63 9.95
CA SER A 8 -6.16 11.35 10.94
C SER A 8 -7.37 10.70 10.29
N ALA A 9 -7.23 9.42 9.95
CA ALA A 9 -8.35 8.47 9.90
C ALA A 9 -7.81 7.02 9.87
N PRO A 10 -8.26 6.11 10.75
CA PRO A 10 -7.89 4.69 10.74
C PRO A 10 -8.68 3.94 9.65
N ALA A 11 -8.55 4.37 8.40
CA ALA A 11 -9.12 3.70 7.24
C ALA A 11 -8.01 3.57 6.19
N TYR A 12 -7.49 2.36 6.02
CA TYR A 12 -6.59 2.01 4.93
C TYR A 12 -7.34 2.16 3.61
N THR A 13 -7.30 3.37 3.06
CA THR A 13 -7.92 3.70 1.78
C THR A 13 -6.94 3.40 0.64
N MET A 14 -7.51 3.24 -0.55
CA MET A 14 -6.80 2.97 -1.78
C MET A 14 -5.66 3.96 -2.03
N ASP A 15 -5.83 5.22 -1.64
CA ASP A 15 -4.83 6.28 -1.73
C ASP A 15 -3.58 5.96 -0.88
N GLN A 16 -3.78 5.52 0.37
CA GLN A 16 -2.69 5.10 1.25
C GLN A 16 -1.96 3.88 0.68
N LEU A 17 -2.72 2.88 0.20
CA LEU A 17 -2.14 1.72 -0.45
C LEU A 17 -1.31 2.12 -1.68
N ALA A 18 -1.79 3.07 -2.49
CA ALA A 18 -1.08 3.58 -3.67
C ALA A 18 0.21 4.32 -3.29
N VAL A 19 0.17 5.15 -2.25
CA VAL A 19 1.35 5.86 -1.72
C VAL A 19 2.40 4.86 -1.21
N ALA A 20 1.98 3.86 -0.45
CA ALA A 20 2.91 2.84 0.02
C ALA A 20 3.45 1.99 -1.13
N ALA A 21 2.60 1.58 -2.07
CA ALA A 21 3.00 0.79 -3.22
C ALA A 21 4.04 1.52 -4.06
N THR A 22 3.83 2.83 -4.28
CA THR A 22 4.77 3.69 -4.99
C THR A 22 6.10 3.78 -4.25
N GLN A 23 6.10 3.94 -2.93
CA GLN A 23 7.33 3.94 -2.14
C GLN A 23 8.09 2.61 -2.22
N LEU A 24 7.38 1.49 -2.20
CA LEU A 24 7.99 0.17 -2.28
C LEU A 24 8.58 -0.08 -3.69
N VAL A 25 7.89 0.39 -4.73
CA VAL A 25 8.39 0.39 -6.13
C VAL A 25 9.61 1.30 -6.30
N ASP A 26 9.61 2.49 -5.70
CA ASP A 26 10.72 3.45 -5.71
C ASP A 26 11.97 2.88 -5.03
N GLN A 27 11.79 2.09 -3.96
CA GLN A 27 12.85 1.29 -3.33
C GLN A 27 13.36 0.10 -4.17
N GLY A 28 12.84 -0.09 -5.38
CA GLY A 28 13.18 -1.23 -6.24
C GLY A 28 12.51 -2.55 -5.83
N LYS A 29 11.56 -2.53 -4.89
CA LYS A 29 10.85 -3.73 -4.40
C LYS A 29 9.55 -3.99 -5.18
N ARG A 30 9.45 -3.51 -6.42
CA ARG A 30 8.27 -3.70 -7.29
C ARG A 30 7.86 -5.18 -7.40
N GLU A 31 8.83 -6.07 -7.59
CA GLU A 31 8.56 -7.51 -7.75
C GLU A 31 7.96 -8.12 -6.48
N GLU A 32 8.46 -7.74 -5.30
CA GLU A 32 7.89 -8.17 -4.01
C GLU A 32 6.47 -7.64 -3.81
N LEU A 33 6.20 -6.42 -4.26
CA LEU A 33 4.85 -5.86 -4.24
C LEU A 33 3.89 -6.70 -5.09
N VAL A 34 4.29 -7.01 -6.33
CA VAL A 34 3.48 -7.77 -7.29
C VAL A 34 3.28 -9.21 -6.80
N SER A 35 4.34 -9.87 -6.33
CA SER A 35 4.28 -11.22 -5.74
C SER A 35 3.37 -11.27 -4.52
N LEU A 36 3.40 -10.23 -3.68
CA LEU A 36 2.50 -10.10 -2.54
C LEU A 36 1.04 -9.96 -3.01
N LEU A 37 0.78 -9.09 -3.98
CA LEU A 37 -0.52 -8.90 -4.62
C LEU A 37 -1.05 -10.22 -5.21
N GLU A 38 -0.22 -10.95 -5.96
CA GLU A 38 -0.53 -12.27 -6.50
C GLU A 38 -0.82 -13.30 -5.41
N SER A 39 -0.10 -13.25 -4.28
CA SER A 39 -0.36 -14.10 -3.10
C SER A 39 -1.71 -13.81 -2.46
N PHE A 40 -2.20 -12.57 -2.56
CA PHE A 40 -3.55 -12.18 -2.14
C PHE A 40 -4.61 -12.43 -3.22
N GLY A 41 -4.24 -12.97 -4.39
CA GLY A 41 -5.14 -13.18 -5.52
C GLY A 41 -5.55 -11.89 -6.24
N ALA A 42 -4.82 -10.80 -6.00
CA ALA A 42 -5.12 -9.49 -6.55
C ALA A 42 -4.04 -9.09 -7.56
N GLN A 43 -4.42 -8.71 -8.77
CA GLN A 43 -3.46 -8.33 -9.82
C GLN A 43 -3.00 -6.86 -9.69
N ALA A 44 -3.76 -6.05 -8.98
CA ALA A 44 -3.48 -4.64 -8.73
C ALA A 44 -4.17 -4.18 -7.45
N LEU A 45 -3.77 -3.02 -6.92
CA LEU A 45 -4.46 -2.34 -5.82
C LEU A 45 -5.97 -2.16 -6.09
N THR A 46 -6.33 -1.97 -7.36
CA THR A 46 -7.71 -1.88 -7.86
C THR A 46 -8.46 -3.21 -7.86
N ALA A 47 -7.75 -4.33 -7.95
CA ALA A 47 -8.30 -5.67 -7.88
C ALA A 47 -8.23 -6.27 -6.46
N LEU A 48 -7.61 -5.57 -5.51
CA LEU A 48 -7.46 -6.04 -4.15
C LEU A 48 -8.75 -5.73 -3.36
N PRO A 49 -9.34 -6.71 -2.66
CA PRO A 49 -10.57 -6.49 -1.90
C PRO A 49 -10.30 -5.65 -0.65
N GLN A 50 -11.26 -4.81 -0.24
CA GLN A 50 -11.12 -3.92 0.91
C GLN A 50 -10.81 -4.65 2.22
N GLU A 51 -11.25 -5.91 2.35
CA GLU A 51 -10.90 -6.78 3.47
C GLU A 51 -9.38 -7.04 3.56
N GLN A 52 -8.72 -7.15 2.40
CA GLN A 52 -7.28 -7.38 2.30
C GLN A 52 -6.48 -6.07 2.26
N TYR A 53 -7.12 -4.91 2.17
CA TYR A 53 -6.44 -3.61 2.23
C TYR A 53 -5.63 -3.46 3.51
N GLY A 54 -6.17 -3.91 4.65
CA GLY A 54 -5.45 -3.89 5.93
C GLY A 54 -4.23 -4.83 5.94
N ALA A 55 -4.35 -6.04 5.39
CA ALA A 55 -3.25 -7.01 5.35
C ALA A 55 -2.12 -6.54 4.42
N PHE A 56 -2.47 -6.02 3.23
CA PHE A 56 -1.51 -5.51 2.27
C PHE A 56 -0.82 -4.21 2.76
N ALA A 57 -1.59 -3.30 3.35
CA ALA A 57 -1.08 -2.08 3.97
C ALA A 57 -0.08 -2.39 5.11
N THR A 58 -0.39 -3.39 5.93
CA THR A 58 0.52 -3.84 7.00
C THR A 58 1.85 -4.32 6.41
N LYS A 59 1.81 -5.16 5.37
CA LYS A 59 3.03 -5.69 4.72
C LYS A 59 3.88 -4.61 4.05
N LEU A 60 3.23 -3.63 3.43
CA LEU A 60 3.89 -2.45 2.88
C LEU A 60 4.59 -1.64 3.97
N ARG A 61 3.90 -1.41 5.09
CA ARG A 61 4.44 -0.70 6.25
C ARG A 61 5.63 -1.44 6.87
N GLU A 62 5.54 -2.76 7.03
CA GLU A 62 6.64 -3.60 7.52
C GLU A 62 7.89 -3.47 6.65
N LYS A 63 7.72 -3.29 5.33
CA LYS A 63 8.82 -3.18 4.37
C LYS A 63 9.40 -1.76 4.25
N GLY A 64 8.82 -0.76 4.92
CA GLY A 64 9.31 0.61 4.99
C GLY A 64 8.48 1.66 4.23
N ALA A 65 7.33 1.27 3.68
CA ALA A 65 6.43 2.22 3.03
C ALA A 65 5.64 3.01 4.08
N LYS A 66 5.66 4.35 4.01
CA LYS A 66 4.93 5.20 4.93
C LYS A 66 3.46 5.35 4.52
N ILE A 67 2.56 4.88 5.39
CA ILE A 67 1.11 5.08 5.41
C ILE A 67 0.69 5.38 6.84
#